data_AF-A0A3D4PF30-F1
#
_entry.id   AF-A0A3D4PF30-F1
#
_cell.length_a   1.000
_cell.length_b   1.000
_cell.length_c   1.000
_cell.angle_alpha   90.00
_cell.angle_beta   90.00
_cell.angle_gamma   90.00
#
_symmetry.space_group_name_H-M   'P 1'
#
loop_
_entity.id
_entity.type
_entity.pdbx_description
1 polymer ?
#
loop_
_entity_poly.entity_id
_entity_poly.type
_entity_poly.pdbx_seq_one_letter_code
_entity_poly.pdbx_strand_id
1 'polypeptide(L)'
;IQLILLGIVLFGGVVFFQLINLPVEFDASNRAKRILADSGMVDADGAAAVNSVLNSAAWTYVAATLQSVLTLAYYLMIFAGGRRD
;
A
#
# COMPACT_ATOMS: atom_id res chain seq x y z
N ILE A 1 12.13 15.81 21.09
CA ILE A 1 11.05 16.36 20.24
C ILE A 1 11.46 16.49 18.76
N GLN A 2 12.64 17.06 18.44
CA GLN A 2 13.04 17.26 17.04
C GLN A 2 13.09 15.97 16.19
N LEU A 3 13.56 14.84 16.75
CA LEU A 3 13.59 13.56 16.04
C LEU A 3 12.19 12.99 15.75
N ILE A 4 11.22 13.21 16.65
CA ILE A 4 9.83 12.76 16.48
C ILE A 4 9.15 13.57 15.37
N LEU A 5 9.38 14.89 15.34
CA LEU A 5 8.87 15.76 14.29
C LEU A 5 9.41 15.37 12.91
N LEU A 6 10.71 15.07 12.82
CA LEU A 6 11.32 14.55 11.59
C LEU A 6 10.69 13.22 11.18
N GLY A 7 10.49 12.30 12.12
CA GLY A 7 9.80 11.03 11.88
C GLY A 7 8.38 11.22 11.34
N ILE A 8 7.58 12.12 11.94
CA ILE A 8 6.22 12.44 11.48
C ILE A 8 6.22 12.95 10.04
N VAL A 9 7.14 13.86 9.69
CA VAL A 9 7.23 14.41 8.33
C VAL A 9 7.60 13.31 7.32
N LEU A 10 8.61 12.49 7.64
CA LEU A 10 9.07 11.42 6.75
C LEU A 10 8.00 10.34 6.56
N PHE A 11 7.40 9.84 7.65
CA PHE A 11 6.31 8.85 7.58
C PHE A 11 5.05 9.44 6.93
N GLY A 12 4.76 10.73 7.15
CA GLY A 12 3.71 11.45 6.45
C GLY A 12 3.92 11.45 4.93
N GLY A 13 5.15 11.71 4.48
CA GLY A 13 5.53 11.58 3.07
C GLY A 13 5.35 10.16 2.53
N VAL A 14 5.83 9.15 3.27
CA VAL A 14 5.67 7.73 2.89
C VAL A 14 4.20 7.35 2.72
N VAL A 15 3.36 7.68 3.70
CA VAL A 15 1.90 7.40 3.65
C VAL A 15 1.26 8.13 2.47
N PHE A 16 1.61 9.39 2.23
CA PHE A 16 1.10 10.16 1.10
C PHE A 16 1.42 9.49 -0.24
N PHE A 17 2.66 9.09 -0.48
CA PHE A 17 3.05 8.39 -1.70
C PHE A 17 2.40 7.01 -1.82
N GLN A 18 2.29 6.27 -0.73
CA GLN A 18 1.61 4.96 -0.73
C GLN A 18 0.13 5.08 -1.11
N LEU A 19 -0.58 6.08 -0.58
CA LEU A 19 -1.98 6.33 -0.93
C LEU A 19 -2.17 6.71 -2.41
N ILE A 20 -1.22 7.44 -2.98
CA ILE A 20 -1.21 7.77 -4.42
C ILE A 20 -0.88 6.55 -5.28
N ASN A 21 0.02 5.68 -4.82
CA ASN A 21 0.41 4.48 -5.57
C ASN A 21 -0.65 3.37 -5.52
N LEU A 22 -1.45 3.31 -4.47
CA LEU A 22 -2.43 2.24 -4.26
C LEU A 22 -3.40 2.05 -5.44
N PRO A 23 -4.02 3.13 -6.00
CA PRO A 23 -4.86 3.01 -7.19
C PRO A 23 -4.13 2.51 -8.43
N VAL A 24 -2.87 2.91 -8.65
CA VAL A 24 -2.12 2.50 -9.85
C VAL A 24 -1.69 1.03 -9.78
N GLU A 25 -1.42 0.50 -8.59
CA GLU A 25 -1.14 -0.92 -8.39
C GLU A 25 -2.37 -1.79 -8.69
N PHE A 26 -3.56 -1.31 -8.32
CA PHE A 26 -4.81 -1.99 -8.70
C PHE A 26 -5.10 -1.91 -10.21
N ASP A 27 -4.87 -0.77 -10.85
CA ASP A 27 -5.01 -0.65 -12.32
C ASP A 27 -4.03 -1.57 -13.04
N ALA A 28 -2.77 -1.58 -12.62
CA ALA A 28 -1.73 -2.44 -13.18
C ALA A 28 -2.12 -3.92 -13.07
N SER A 29 -2.62 -4.34 -11.91
CA SER A 29 -3.11 -5.72 -11.71
C SER A 29 -4.28 -6.06 -12.63
N ASN A 30 -5.25 -5.17 -12.79
CA ASN A 30 -6.40 -5.37 -13.67
C ASN A 30 -6.00 -5.42 -15.15
N ARG A 31 -5.06 -4.57 -15.55
CA ARG A 31 -4.52 -4.54 -16.91
C ARG A 31 -3.74 -5.81 -17.22
N ALA A 32 -2.89 -6.27 -16.31
CA ALA A 32 -2.13 -7.51 -16.47
C ALA A 32 -3.05 -8.72 -16.64
N LYS A 33 -4.12 -8.82 -15.85
CA LYS A 33 -5.14 -9.88 -15.99
C LYS A 33 -5.80 -9.90 -17.36
N ARG A 34 -6.14 -8.73 -17.92
CA ARG A 34 -6.69 -8.61 -19.28
C ARG A 34 -5.70 -9.05 -20.35
N ILE A 35 -4.47 -8.53 -20.28
CA ILE A 35 -3.40 -8.89 -21.23
C ILE A 35 -3.14 -10.39 -21.22
N LEU A 36 -3.11 -11.03 -20.04
CA LEU A 36 -2.89 -12.47 -19.92
C LEU A 36 -4.06 -13.31 -20.47
N ALA A 37 -5.30 -12.83 -20.32
CA ALA A 37 -6.46 -13.47 -20.92
C ALA A 37 -6.45 -13.33 -22.46
N ASP A 38 -6.08 -12.15 -22.98
CA ASP A 38 -6.10 -11.86 -24.41
C ASP A 38 -4.89 -12.46 -25.17
N SER A 39 -3.76 -12.70 -24.49
CA SER A 39 -2.53 -13.20 -25.12
C SER A 39 -2.52 -14.70 -25.40
N GLY A 40 -3.51 -15.45 -24.91
CA GLY A 40 -3.53 -16.91 -25.01
C GLY A 40 -2.39 -17.59 -24.22
N MET A 41 -1.68 -16.87 -23.37
CA MET A 41 -0.59 -17.41 -22.53
C MET A 41 -1.08 -18.30 -21.39
N VAL A 42 -2.37 -18.22 -21.06
CA VAL A 42 -2.97 -18.87 -19.90
C VAL A 42 -4.33 -19.45 -20.28
N ASP A 43 -4.58 -20.72 -19.90
CA ASP A 43 -5.90 -21.33 -20.04
C ASP A 43 -6.88 -20.83 -18.96
N ALA A 44 -8.13 -21.31 -19.00
CA ALA A 44 -9.17 -20.87 -18.06
C ALA A 44 -8.81 -21.13 -16.59
N ASP A 45 -8.14 -22.24 -16.28
CA ASP A 45 -7.77 -22.61 -14.92
C ASP A 45 -6.57 -21.79 -14.44
N GLY A 46 -5.59 -21.56 -15.31
CA GLY A 46 -4.47 -20.67 -15.05
C GLY A 46 -4.91 -19.22 -14.88
N ALA A 47 -5.94 -18.75 -15.59
CA ALA A 47 -6.47 -17.40 -15.46
C ALA A 47 -7.08 -17.17 -14.06
N ALA A 48 -7.75 -18.19 -13.50
CA ALA A 48 -8.23 -18.15 -12.12
C ALA A 48 -7.07 -18.08 -11.10
N ALA A 49 -6.01 -18.86 -11.31
CA ALA A 49 -4.82 -18.83 -10.46
C ALA A 49 -4.09 -17.47 -10.52
N VAL A 50 -3.89 -16.94 -11.72
CA VAL A 50 -3.31 -15.60 -11.96
C VAL A 50 -4.14 -14.53 -11.25
N ASN A 51 -5.47 -14.59 -11.38
CA ASN A 51 -6.35 -13.64 -10.70
C ASN A 51 -6.19 -13.65 -9.18
N SER A 52 -6.10 -14.84 -8.58
CA SER A 52 -5.85 -15.04 -7.15
C SER A 52 -4.52 -14.43 -6.71
N VAL A 53 -3.44 -14.71 -7.46
CA VAL A 53 -2.09 -14.22 -7.13
C VAL A 53 -2.00 -12.70 -7.26
N LEU A 54 -2.48 -12.12 -8.37
CA LEU A 54 -2.46 -10.67 -8.56
C LEU A 54 -3.34 -9.94 -7.55
N ASN A 55 -4.49 -10.48 -7.15
CA ASN A 55 -5.28 -9.89 -6.06
C ASN A 55 -4.52 -9.93 -4.73
N SER A 56 -3.90 -11.06 -4.41
CA SER A 56 -3.16 -11.23 -3.16
C SER A 56 -1.95 -10.28 -3.08
N ALA A 57 -1.24 -10.07 -4.20
CA ALA A 57 -0.14 -9.12 -4.27
C ALA A 57 -0.59 -7.67 -3.99
N ALA A 58 -1.75 -7.27 -4.50
CA ALA A 58 -2.30 -5.94 -4.22
C ALA A 58 -2.63 -5.74 -2.74
N TRP A 59 -3.09 -6.79 -2.04
CA TRP A 59 -3.31 -6.73 -0.59
C TRP A 59 -2.04 -6.51 0.22
N THR A 60 -0.87 -6.92 -0.26
CA THR A 60 0.41 -6.62 0.39
C THR A 60 0.69 -5.11 0.41
N TYR A 61 0.36 -4.39 -0.65
CA TYR A 61 0.45 -2.92 -0.69
C TYR A 61 -0.53 -2.25 0.27
N VAL A 62 -1.77 -2.77 0.36
CA VAL A 62 -2.76 -2.28 1.33
C VAL A 62 -2.25 -2.46 2.76
N ALA A 63 -1.72 -3.65 3.08
CA ALA A 63 -1.17 -3.94 4.40
C ALA A 63 0.02 -3.03 4.76
N ALA A 64 0.94 -2.80 3.84
CA ALA A 64 2.08 -1.90 4.04
C ALA A 64 1.63 -0.44 4.26
N THR A 65 0.61 -0.01 3.52
CA THR A 65 0.01 1.33 3.67
C THR A 65 -0.64 1.47 5.03
N LEU A 66 -1.44 0.48 5.46
CA LEU A 66 -2.07 0.49 6.77
C LEU A 66 -1.03 0.50 7.90
N GLN A 67 0.03 -0.31 7.79
CA GLN A 67 1.13 -0.33 8.75
C GLN A 67 1.80 1.05 8.88
N SER A 68 2.09 1.69 7.74
CA SER A 68 2.71 3.03 7.72
C SER A 68 1.80 4.10 8.32
N VAL A 69 0.48 4.02 8.07
CA VAL A 69 -0.54 4.88 8.68
C VAL A 69 -0.57 4.71 10.20
N LEU A 70 -0.54 3.47 10.69
CA LEU A 70 -0.53 3.18 12.13
C LEU A 70 0.76 3.68 12.80
N THR A 71 1.92 3.53 12.14
CA THR A 71 3.19 4.09 12.61
C THR A 71 3.14 5.62 12.69
N LEU A 72 2.57 6.28 11.68
CA LEU A 72 2.38 7.74 11.71
C LEU A 72 1.44 8.17 12.84
N ALA A 73 0.30 7.48 13.02
CA ALA A 73 -0.64 7.74 14.10
C ALA A 73 0.01 7.58 15.48
N TYR A 74 0.84 6.54 15.66
CA TYR A 74 1.63 6.33 16.88
C TYR A 74 2.54 7.51 17.20
N TYR A 75 3.31 8.02 16.23
CA TYR A 75 4.17 9.18 16.46
C TYR A 75 3.38 10.47 16.73
N LEU A 76 2.24 10.66 16.07
CA LEU A 76 1.34 11.78 16.33
C LEU A 76 0.79 11.74 17.77
N MET A 77 0.40 10.56 18.26
CA MET A 77 -0.08 10.38 19.64
C MET A 77 1.00 10.71 20.67
N ILE A 78 2.24 10.23 20.47
CA ILE A 78 3.38 10.55 21.35
C ILE A 78 3.64 12.06 21.37
N PHE A 79 3.68 12.69 20.19
CA PHE A 79 3.94 14.12 20.07
C PHE A 79 2.85 14.99 20.69
N ALA A 80 1.58 14.55 20.64
CA ALA A 80 0.47 15.24 21.29
C ALA A 80 0.47 15.06 22.82
N GLY A 81 0.91 13.89 23.32
CA GLY A 81 1.04 13.59 24.74
C GLY A 81 2.17 14.36 25.42
N GLY A 82 3.37 14.37 24.82
CA GLY A 82 4.55 15.05 25.37
C GLY A 82 4.54 16.59 25.31
N ARG A 83 3.44 17.21 24.86
CA ARG A 83 3.20 18.67 24.97
C ARG A 83 2.40 19.06 26.22
N ARG A 84 1.91 18.09 26.99
CA ARG A 84 1.07 18.35 28.19
C ARG A 84 1.87 18.43 29.49
N ASP A 85 3.20 18.32 29.40
CA ASP A 85 4.15 18.50 30.49
C ASP A 85 5.03 19.74 30.20
#